data_AF-A0A1M3N9A7-F1
#
_entry.id   AF-A0A1M3N9A7-F1
#
_cell.length_a   1.000
_cell.length_b   1.000
_cell.length_c   1.000
_cell.angle_alpha   90.00
_cell.angle_beta   90.00
_cell.angle_gamma   90.00
#
_symmetry.space_group_name_H-M   'P 1'
#
loop_
_entity.id
_entity.type
_entity.pdbx_description
1 polymer ?
#
loop_
_entity_poly.entity_id
_entity_poly.type
_entity_poly.pdbx_seq_one_letter_code
_entity_poly.pdbx_strand_id
1 'polypeptide(L)'
;MVIGLGIFACGDDPGDEGTGPNGTPNPEPLFRALEADLVKTCGGTNGTCHVSGSFQQAPTWLAGPDRYVSVKKHRGVLPATKEVGDSILLTQVKHAGPALTDAPNDLYRRVSDWLTAEVPGPPLPNTGAFSVLSGFNSIPLDTVGPGLANARLTFLATESNGTLTLTALKLVAPTNANVKIDSPFFVILPRNGKVKAEPEVNGFKGELTVAAGQSVDLFTGKMILLRWDPTGRLKIVFNKIESTPGQGTTGACTALELFKSSALPAMSKLVDVLPDDDDPDNGEPLGQSSCLGCHAKEPPSDEAPAPSVQAMDLRGAGSDPAAACAQAKIWINMQDKAQSTILLNPMGKGNPQHPMKAVSADDPIIQGIKAWVDAEQ
;
A
#
# COMPACT_ATOMS: atom_id res chain seq x y z
N MET A 1 -48.84 50.76 -47.68
CA MET A 1 -49.95 49.95 -48.21
C MET A 1 -49.33 49.07 -49.28
N VAL A 2 -49.09 47.78 -49.13
CA VAL A 2 -49.88 46.70 -48.51
C VAL A 2 -48.97 45.71 -47.75
N ILE A 3 -49.58 45.07 -46.75
CA ILE A 3 -49.13 43.98 -45.85
C ILE A 3 -49.28 42.61 -46.54
N GLY A 4 -48.44 41.63 -46.21
CA GLY A 4 -48.75 40.18 -46.29
C GLY A 4 -47.52 39.26 -46.16
N LEU A 5 -47.18 38.69 -44.98
CA LEU A 5 -47.56 37.34 -44.46
C LEU A 5 -47.23 36.18 -45.42
N GLY A 6 -46.48 35.11 -45.11
CA GLY A 6 -45.76 34.64 -43.92
C GLY A 6 -45.22 33.20 -44.12
N ILE A 7 -44.22 32.82 -43.30
CA ILE A 7 -43.91 31.50 -42.70
C ILE A 7 -43.53 30.30 -43.61
N PHE A 8 -42.29 29.80 -43.50
CA PHE A 8 -41.98 28.50 -42.88
C PHE A 8 -40.49 28.40 -42.54
N ALA A 9 -40.20 28.14 -41.26
CA ALA A 9 -38.88 27.94 -40.69
C ALA A 9 -38.57 26.45 -40.55
N CYS A 10 -37.36 26.04 -40.90
CA CYS A 10 -36.64 24.91 -40.32
C CYS A 10 -35.16 25.33 -40.25
N GLY A 11 -34.67 25.59 -39.03
CA GLY A 11 -33.26 25.79 -38.75
C GLY A 11 -32.66 24.46 -38.30
N ASP A 12 -31.55 24.08 -38.93
CA ASP A 12 -30.62 23.07 -38.44
C ASP A 12 -29.39 23.82 -37.90
N ASP A 13 -29.29 23.95 -36.58
CA ASP A 13 -28.05 24.30 -35.89
C ASP A 13 -27.53 23.01 -35.24
N PRO A 14 -26.32 22.52 -35.59
CA PRO A 14 -25.76 21.33 -34.97
C PRO A 14 -25.29 21.73 -33.56
N GLY A 15 -26.08 21.34 -32.56
CA GLY A 15 -25.81 21.59 -31.16
C GLY A 15 -24.54 20.88 -30.66
N ASP A 16 -23.55 21.71 -30.31
CA ASP A 16 -22.75 21.67 -29.08
C ASP A 16 -22.36 20.27 -28.57
N GLU A 17 -21.21 19.78 -29.05
CA GLU A 17 -20.51 18.64 -28.45
C GLU A 17 -20.08 19.02 -27.02
N GLY A 18 -20.79 18.47 -26.03
CA GLY A 18 -20.66 18.76 -24.61
C GLY A 18 -19.29 18.47 -24.00
N THR A 19 -18.32 19.33 -24.28
CA THR A 19 -17.06 19.45 -23.53
C THR A 19 -17.32 20.20 -22.23
N GLY A 20 -17.00 19.57 -21.10
CA GLY A 20 -16.97 20.25 -19.81
C GLY A 20 -15.87 21.32 -19.75
N PRO A 21 -15.83 22.14 -18.67
CA PRO A 21 -14.74 23.08 -18.47
C PRO A 21 -13.45 22.26 -18.35
N ASN A 22 -12.54 22.41 -19.33
CA ASN A 22 -11.27 21.68 -19.55
C ASN A 22 -11.25 20.63 -20.67
N GLY A 23 -12.29 20.51 -21.52
CA GLY A 23 -12.28 19.57 -22.64
C GLY A 23 -12.46 18.10 -22.25
N THR A 24 -12.76 17.84 -20.97
CA THR A 24 -13.20 16.52 -20.50
C THR A 24 -14.63 16.28 -20.97
N PRO A 25 -14.95 15.10 -21.54
CA PRO A 25 -16.32 14.75 -21.89
C PRO A 25 -17.26 14.88 -20.69
N ASN A 26 -18.47 15.41 -20.89
CA ASN A 26 -19.48 15.42 -19.84
C ASN A 26 -19.82 13.96 -19.42
N PRO A 27 -19.64 13.57 -18.15
CA PRO A 27 -19.83 12.18 -17.73
C PRO A 27 -21.27 11.70 -17.79
N GLU A 28 -22.27 12.58 -17.60
CA GLU A 28 -23.67 12.15 -17.54
C GLU A 28 -24.20 11.59 -18.87
N PRO A 29 -24.02 12.26 -20.03
CA PRO A 29 -24.39 11.69 -21.33
C PRO A 29 -23.74 10.33 -21.61
N LEU A 30 -22.48 10.13 -21.21
CA LEU A 30 -21.79 8.85 -21.36
C LEU A 30 -22.47 7.75 -20.53
N PHE A 31 -22.87 8.05 -19.30
CA PHE A 31 -23.65 7.11 -18.48
C PHE A 31 -25.02 6.81 -19.09
N ARG A 32 -25.76 7.84 -19.53
CA ARG A 32 -27.10 7.66 -20.14
C ARG A 32 -27.04 6.77 -21.38
N ALA A 33 -25.97 6.89 -22.17
CA ALA A 33 -25.75 6.05 -23.35
C ALA A 33 -25.50 4.57 -23.03
N LEU A 34 -24.95 4.24 -21.85
CA LEU A 34 -24.70 2.86 -21.40
C LEU A 34 -25.74 2.31 -20.43
N GLU A 35 -26.63 3.15 -19.88
CA GLU A 35 -27.54 2.81 -18.77
C GLU A 35 -28.39 1.57 -19.08
N ALA A 36 -28.99 1.51 -20.28
CA ALA A 36 -29.85 0.39 -20.67
C ALA A 36 -29.07 -0.95 -20.72
N ASP A 37 -27.86 -0.93 -21.27
CA ASP A 37 -27.00 -2.11 -21.34
C ASP A 37 -26.47 -2.52 -19.96
N LEU A 38 -26.19 -1.55 -19.10
CA LEU A 38 -25.78 -1.78 -17.71
C LEU A 38 -26.93 -2.40 -16.89
N VAL A 39 -28.16 -1.90 -17.04
CA VAL A 39 -29.36 -2.50 -16.41
C VAL A 39 -29.62 -3.90 -16.96
N LYS A 40 -29.49 -4.12 -18.27
CA LYS A 40 -29.68 -5.44 -18.88
C LYS A 40 -28.65 -6.46 -18.37
N THR A 41 -27.39 -6.03 -18.24
CA THR A 41 -26.27 -6.91 -17.86
C THR A 41 -26.22 -7.15 -16.34
N CYS A 42 -26.42 -6.10 -15.55
CA CYS A 42 -26.19 -6.13 -14.10
C CYS A 42 -27.49 -6.06 -13.27
N GLY A 43 -28.60 -5.65 -13.87
CA GLY A 43 -29.90 -5.63 -13.20
C GLY A 43 -30.50 -7.02 -12.98
N GLY A 44 -30.09 -8.03 -13.76
CA GLY A 44 -30.70 -9.36 -13.71
C GLY A 44 -32.13 -9.39 -14.25
N THR A 45 -32.76 -10.56 -14.27
CA THR A 45 -34.14 -10.72 -14.72
C THR A 45 -35.06 -9.82 -13.91
N ASN A 46 -35.81 -8.94 -14.60
CA ASN A 46 -36.71 -7.94 -14.01
C ASN A 46 -36.06 -6.98 -12.99
N GLY A 47 -34.73 -6.78 -13.06
CA GLY A 47 -34.03 -5.86 -12.15
C GLY A 47 -33.76 -6.42 -10.75
N THR A 48 -33.92 -7.72 -10.52
CA THR A 48 -33.80 -8.35 -9.20
C THR A 48 -32.39 -8.27 -8.57
N CYS A 49 -31.34 -8.09 -9.38
CA CYS A 49 -29.97 -7.92 -8.89
C CYS A 49 -29.72 -6.47 -8.50
N HIS A 50 -29.05 -5.66 -9.34
CA HIS A 50 -28.55 -4.36 -8.90
C HIS A 50 -29.56 -3.20 -8.99
N VAL A 51 -30.79 -3.43 -9.45
CA VAL A 51 -31.86 -2.42 -9.48
C VAL A 51 -32.69 -2.46 -8.19
N SER A 52 -33.28 -3.61 -7.86
CA SER A 52 -34.14 -3.78 -6.66
C SER A 52 -33.46 -4.52 -5.51
N GLY A 53 -32.37 -5.26 -5.76
CA GLY A 53 -31.62 -5.97 -4.70
C GLY A 53 -32.33 -7.19 -4.12
N SER A 54 -33.44 -7.63 -4.72
CA SER A 54 -34.26 -8.72 -4.19
C SER A 54 -33.61 -10.11 -4.33
N PHE A 55 -32.66 -10.28 -5.25
CA PHE A 55 -31.89 -11.50 -5.39
C PHE A 55 -30.68 -11.49 -4.44
N GLN A 56 -30.64 -12.43 -3.50
CA GLN A 56 -29.51 -12.65 -2.58
C GLN A 56 -28.98 -11.38 -1.88
N GLN A 57 -29.85 -10.41 -1.61
CA GLN A 57 -29.49 -9.11 -1.03
C GLN A 57 -28.41 -8.37 -1.85
N ALA A 58 -28.50 -8.45 -3.18
CA ALA A 58 -27.60 -7.73 -4.06
C ALA A 58 -27.65 -6.21 -3.79
N PRO A 59 -26.50 -5.51 -3.84
CA PRO A 59 -26.48 -4.06 -3.63
C PRO A 59 -27.23 -3.32 -4.74
N THR A 60 -27.99 -2.30 -4.35
CA THR A 60 -28.91 -1.54 -5.22
C THR A 60 -28.26 -0.29 -5.84
N TRP A 61 -27.14 -0.47 -6.55
CA TRP A 61 -26.41 0.64 -7.17
C TRP A 61 -26.98 1.11 -8.52
N LEU A 62 -28.01 0.45 -9.06
CA LEU A 62 -28.83 0.89 -10.21
C LEU A 62 -30.26 1.23 -9.80
N ALA A 63 -30.48 1.64 -8.55
CA ALA A 63 -31.81 1.98 -8.06
C ALA A 63 -32.34 3.26 -8.75
N GLY A 64 -33.66 3.31 -8.94
CA GLY A 64 -34.36 4.53 -9.34
C GLY A 64 -34.53 5.53 -8.17
N PRO A 65 -35.09 6.73 -8.42
CA PRO A 65 -35.58 7.21 -9.71
C PRO A 65 -34.47 7.63 -10.68
N ASP A 66 -33.26 7.95 -10.18
CA ASP A 66 -32.11 8.29 -11.01
C ASP A 66 -30.93 7.36 -10.76
N ARG A 67 -30.67 6.49 -11.74
CA ARG A 67 -29.59 5.50 -11.69
C ARG A 67 -28.21 6.12 -11.75
N TYR A 68 -28.07 7.26 -12.44
CA TYR A 68 -26.79 7.97 -12.53
C TYR A 68 -26.37 8.48 -11.14
N VAL A 69 -27.31 9.01 -10.37
CA VAL A 69 -27.06 9.42 -8.99
C VAL A 69 -26.84 8.21 -8.07
N SER A 70 -27.59 7.12 -8.26
CA SER A 70 -27.47 5.89 -7.45
C SER A 70 -26.10 5.24 -7.61
N VAL A 71 -25.63 5.06 -8.85
CA VAL A 71 -24.39 4.34 -9.13
C VAL A 71 -23.16 5.07 -8.58
N LYS A 72 -23.14 6.40 -8.69
CA LYS A 72 -22.04 7.24 -8.18
C LYS A 72 -21.93 7.24 -6.67
N LYS A 73 -23.06 7.12 -5.97
CA LYS A 73 -23.10 7.06 -4.50
C LYS A 73 -22.65 5.70 -3.97
N HIS A 74 -22.66 4.66 -4.79
CA HIS A 74 -22.24 3.35 -4.34
C HIS A 74 -20.73 3.28 -4.16
N ARG A 75 -20.32 2.90 -2.94
CA ARG A 75 -18.93 2.86 -2.54
C ARG A 75 -18.10 1.97 -3.46
N GLY A 76 -16.97 2.50 -3.95
CA GLY A 76 -16.04 1.79 -4.80
C GLY A 76 -16.37 1.81 -6.30
N VAL A 77 -17.55 2.32 -6.70
CA VAL A 77 -17.83 2.56 -8.13
C VAL A 77 -16.93 3.66 -8.66
N LEU A 78 -16.97 4.83 -8.01
CA LEU A 78 -15.96 5.87 -8.21
C LEU A 78 -14.80 5.57 -7.25
N PRO A 79 -13.64 5.14 -7.76
CA PRO A 79 -12.55 4.69 -6.92
C PRO A 79 -11.94 5.86 -6.17
N ALA A 80 -11.77 5.72 -4.85
CA ALA A 80 -11.15 6.74 -4.00
C ALA A 80 -9.70 7.08 -4.42
N THR A 81 -9.04 6.14 -5.10
CA THR A 81 -7.68 6.29 -5.65
C THR A 81 -7.60 7.18 -6.89
N LYS A 82 -8.75 7.50 -7.50
CA LYS A 82 -8.86 8.11 -8.85
C LYS A 82 -8.25 7.25 -9.97
N GLU A 83 -7.87 6.01 -9.69
CA GLU A 83 -7.43 5.06 -10.70
C GLU A 83 -8.66 4.31 -11.22
N VAL A 84 -9.04 4.55 -12.47
CA VAL A 84 -10.24 3.94 -13.09
C VAL A 84 -10.26 2.41 -12.92
N GLY A 85 -9.10 1.78 -13.07
CA GLY A 85 -8.92 0.34 -12.90
C GLY A 85 -9.23 -0.20 -11.50
N ASP A 86 -9.32 0.64 -10.47
CA ASP A 86 -9.73 0.22 -9.12
C ASP A 86 -11.25 0.22 -8.91
N SER A 87 -12.03 0.65 -9.91
CA SER A 87 -13.49 0.64 -9.81
C SER A 87 -14.00 -0.78 -9.64
N ILE A 88 -14.87 -1.00 -8.64
CA ILE A 88 -15.46 -2.32 -8.43
C ILE A 88 -16.32 -2.77 -9.61
N LEU A 89 -16.76 -1.87 -10.51
CA LEU A 89 -17.45 -2.30 -11.73
C LEU A 89 -16.47 -2.99 -12.69
N LEU A 90 -15.24 -2.50 -12.77
CA LEU A 90 -14.21 -3.02 -13.68
C LEU A 90 -13.41 -4.19 -13.11
N THR A 91 -13.31 -4.30 -11.78
CA THR A 91 -12.55 -5.40 -11.14
C THR A 91 -13.41 -6.56 -10.68
N GLN A 92 -14.73 -6.38 -10.62
CA GLN A 92 -15.61 -7.45 -10.14
C GLN A 92 -15.61 -8.61 -11.13
N VAL A 93 -15.16 -9.77 -10.63
CA VAL A 93 -15.21 -11.03 -11.37
C VAL A 93 -16.65 -11.51 -11.55
N LYS A 94 -16.81 -12.49 -12.44
CA LYS A 94 -18.08 -13.18 -12.67
C LYS A 94 -18.67 -13.66 -11.35
N HIS A 95 -19.93 -13.31 -11.11
CA HIS A 95 -20.70 -13.74 -9.95
C HIS A 95 -21.99 -14.40 -10.47
N ALA A 96 -23.10 -14.33 -9.72
CA ALA A 96 -24.38 -14.84 -10.20
C ALA A 96 -24.78 -14.24 -11.59
N GLY A 97 -24.29 -13.04 -11.92
CA GLY A 97 -24.34 -12.44 -13.25
C GLY A 97 -22.99 -12.45 -14.00
N PRO A 98 -23.00 -12.11 -15.31
CA PRO A 98 -21.78 -12.02 -16.11
C PRO A 98 -20.82 -10.94 -15.58
N ALA A 99 -19.52 -11.10 -15.83
CA ALA A 99 -18.56 -10.02 -15.64
C ALA A 99 -18.74 -8.96 -16.73
N LEU A 100 -18.44 -7.69 -16.45
CA LEU A 100 -18.49 -6.64 -17.48
C LEU A 100 -17.52 -6.92 -18.64
N THR A 101 -16.39 -7.58 -18.36
CA THR A 101 -15.42 -8.00 -19.38
C THR A 101 -16.02 -8.95 -20.43
N ASP A 102 -17.07 -9.68 -20.07
CA ASP A 102 -17.74 -10.64 -20.95
C ASP A 102 -18.98 -10.03 -21.61
N ALA A 103 -19.30 -8.77 -21.30
CA ALA A 103 -20.55 -8.14 -21.71
C ALA A 103 -20.51 -7.74 -23.20
N PRO A 104 -21.64 -7.89 -23.92
CA PRO A 104 -21.74 -7.49 -25.31
C PRO A 104 -21.67 -5.96 -25.48
N ASN A 105 -21.61 -5.50 -26.73
CA ASN A 105 -21.63 -4.09 -27.10
C ASN A 105 -20.51 -3.26 -26.46
N ASP A 106 -19.38 -3.89 -26.17
CA ASP A 106 -18.21 -3.20 -25.64
C ASP A 106 -18.52 -2.41 -24.35
N LEU A 107 -19.42 -2.97 -23.53
CA LEU A 107 -19.91 -2.33 -22.32
C LEU A 107 -18.78 -2.07 -21.32
N TYR A 108 -17.78 -2.97 -21.22
CA TYR A 108 -16.61 -2.76 -20.38
C TYR A 108 -15.88 -1.45 -20.72
N ARG A 109 -15.54 -1.24 -22.00
CA ARG A 109 -14.85 -0.01 -22.43
C ARG A 109 -15.72 1.22 -22.20
N ARG A 110 -17.01 1.18 -22.56
CA ARG A 110 -17.91 2.34 -22.33
C ARG A 110 -18.06 2.70 -20.86
N VAL A 111 -18.10 1.71 -19.96
CA VAL A 111 -18.09 1.95 -18.50
C VAL A 111 -16.75 2.56 -18.08
N SER A 112 -15.62 2.07 -18.61
CA SER A 112 -14.30 2.67 -18.37
C SER A 112 -14.21 4.12 -18.86
N ASP A 113 -14.77 4.44 -20.03
CA ASP A 113 -14.81 5.81 -20.57
C ASP A 113 -15.65 6.74 -19.68
N TRP A 114 -16.82 6.28 -19.25
CA TRP A 114 -17.65 7.02 -18.31
C TRP A 114 -16.92 7.25 -16.97
N LEU A 115 -16.29 6.22 -16.40
CA LEU A 115 -15.52 6.35 -15.17
C LEU A 115 -14.34 7.33 -15.34
N THR A 116 -13.65 7.30 -16.47
CA THR A 116 -12.57 8.24 -16.79
C THR A 116 -13.06 9.69 -16.79
N ALA A 117 -14.28 9.95 -17.28
CA ALA A 117 -14.90 11.27 -17.24
C ALA A 117 -15.34 11.68 -15.81
N GLU A 118 -15.70 10.71 -14.95
CA GLU A 118 -16.14 10.96 -13.56
C GLU A 118 -15.00 11.23 -12.56
N VAL A 119 -13.83 10.65 -12.79
CA VAL A 119 -12.64 10.86 -11.96
C VAL A 119 -11.54 11.61 -12.72
N PRO A 120 -11.76 12.90 -13.06
CA PRO A 120 -10.80 13.65 -13.86
C PRO A 120 -9.49 13.88 -13.10
N GLY A 121 -8.40 13.89 -13.86
CA GLY A 121 -7.05 14.10 -13.36
C GLY A 121 -6.26 12.81 -13.20
N PRO A 122 -4.98 12.90 -12.81
CA PRO A 122 -4.17 11.72 -12.59
C PRO A 122 -4.68 10.93 -11.36
N PRO A 123 -4.42 9.61 -11.31
CA PRO A 123 -4.53 8.84 -10.08
C PRO A 123 -3.79 9.53 -8.92
N LEU A 124 -4.26 9.28 -7.70
CA LEU A 124 -3.54 9.72 -6.51
C LEU A 124 -2.15 9.06 -6.46
N PRO A 125 -1.12 9.75 -5.91
CA PRO A 125 0.20 9.17 -5.71
C PRO A 125 0.10 7.84 -4.97
N ASN A 126 0.78 6.81 -5.48
CA ASN A 126 0.71 5.48 -4.91
C ASN A 126 1.95 4.64 -5.22
N THR A 127 2.16 3.59 -4.43
CA THR A 127 3.33 2.69 -4.53
C THR A 127 3.26 1.69 -5.69
N GLY A 128 2.18 1.69 -6.48
CA GLY A 128 1.80 0.53 -7.26
C GLY A 128 1.44 -0.68 -6.39
N ALA A 129 1.13 -1.79 -7.04
CA ALA A 129 0.77 -3.04 -6.39
C ALA A 129 2.01 -3.83 -5.96
N PHE A 130 2.06 -4.30 -4.72
CA PHE A 130 3.11 -5.15 -4.17
C PHE A 130 2.53 -6.34 -3.41
N SER A 131 3.28 -7.43 -3.36
CA SER A 131 2.96 -8.59 -2.52
C SER A 131 3.38 -8.31 -1.08
N VAL A 132 2.56 -8.76 -0.13
CA VAL A 132 2.88 -8.66 1.30
C VAL A 132 3.62 -9.92 1.72
N LEU A 133 4.77 -9.77 2.35
CA LEU A 133 5.48 -10.86 3.01
C LEU A 133 4.93 -11.04 4.42
N SER A 134 4.81 -12.28 4.90
CA SER A 134 4.65 -12.52 6.33
C SER A 134 5.90 -12.02 7.07
N GLY A 135 5.72 -11.35 8.20
CA GLY A 135 6.81 -10.65 8.88
C GLY A 135 7.16 -9.34 8.19
N PHE A 136 8.44 -9.08 7.97
CA PHE A 136 8.89 -7.74 7.58
C PHE A 136 8.64 -7.36 6.11
N ASN A 137 8.20 -6.12 5.90
CA ASN A 137 8.02 -5.49 4.61
C ASN A 137 8.68 -4.10 4.58
N SER A 138 9.34 -3.77 3.48
CA SER A 138 9.88 -2.43 3.17
C SER A 138 9.41 -2.03 1.78
N ILE A 139 8.51 -1.06 1.73
CA ILE A 139 7.90 -0.60 0.48
C ILE A 139 8.57 0.71 0.07
N PRO A 140 9.32 0.73 -1.05
CA PRO A 140 9.98 1.94 -1.52
C PRO A 140 8.95 2.97 -1.99
N LEU A 141 9.26 4.25 -1.79
CA LEU A 141 8.42 5.38 -2.21
C LEU A 141 9.04 6.20 -3.34
N ASP A 142 10.16 5.74 -3.90
CA ASP A 142 10.94 6.41 -4.93
C ASP A 142 10.15 6.68 -6.23
N THR A 143 9.19 5.83 -6.55
CA THR A 143 8.29 5.99 -7.70
C THR A 143 7.03 6.81 -7.42
N VAL A 144 6.76 7.13 -6.16
CA VAL A 144 5.53 7.82 -5.74
C VAL A 144 5.57 9.31 -6.07
N GLY A 145 6.77 9.92 -6.06
CA GLY A 145 6.95 11.34 -6.31
C GLY A 145 8.41 11.79 -6.27
N PRO A 146 8.72 12.98 -6.79
CA PRO A 146 10.08 13.49 -6.82
C PRO A 146 10.65 13.70 -5.41
N GLY A 147 11.95 13.48 -5.25
CA GLY A 147 12.67 13.68 -3.98
C GLY A 147 12.43 12.61 -2.91
N LEU A 148 11.78 11.49 -3.27
CA LEU A 148 11.53 10.34 -2.38
C LEU A 148 12.52 9.18 -2.58
N ALA A 149 13.60 9.38 -3.33
CA ALA A 149 14.63 8.35 -3.50
C ALA A 149 15.17 7.92 -2.13
N ASN A 150 15.13 6.60 -1.84
CA ASN A 150 15.43 5.96 -0.55
C ASN A 150 14.40 6.14 0.58
N ALA A 151 13.31 6.88 0.36
CA ALA A 151 12.18 6.90 1.26
C ALA A 151 11.43 5.55 1.21
N ARG A 152 10.89 5.11 2.35
CA ARG A 152 10.20 3.81 2.46
C ARG A 152 9.12 3.83 3.53
N LEU A 153 8.08 3.02 3.33
CA LEU A 153 7.17 2.59 4.39
C LEU A 153 7.56 1.19 4.84
N THR A 154 7.81 1.01 6.12
CA THR A 154 8.21 -0.29 6.68
C THR A 154 7.17 -0.79 7.67
N PHE A 155 6.92 -2.10 7.71
CA PHE A 155 6.01 -2.70 8.68
C PHE A 155 6.28 -4.19 8.88
N LEU A 156 5.75 -4.73 9.96
CA LEU A 156 5.60 -6.16 10.21
C LEU A 156 4.16 -6.56 9.89
N ALA A 157 3.98 -7.60 9.10
CA ALA A 157 2.71 -8.14 8.67
C ALA A 157 2.47 -9.50 9.34
N THR A 158 1.30 -9.66 9.96
CA THR A 158 0.82 -10.96 10.42
C THR A 158 -0.56 -11.24 9.85
N GLU A 159 -0.74 -12.44 9.34
CA GLU A 159 -2.00 -12.87 8.72
C GLU A 159 -2.70 -13.87 9.61
N SER A 160 -4.00 -13.66 9.84
CA SER A 160 -4.82 -14.60 10.59
C SER A 160 -6.28 -14.47 10.19
N ASN A 161 -6.91 -15.59 9.80
CA ASN A 161 -8.35 -15.68 9.55
C ASN A 161 -8.91 -14.57 8.64
N GLY A 162 -8.23 -14.29 7.52
CA GLY A 162 -8.65 -13.25 6.57
C GLY A 162 -8.47 -11.82 7.08
N THR A 163 -7.59 -11.62 8.06
CA THR A 163 -7.14 -10.31 8.56
C THR A 163 -5.65 -10.19 8.38
N LEU A 164 -5.20 -9.07 7.84
CA LEU A 164 -3.79 -8.70 7.78
C LEU A 164 -3.54 -7.58 8.80
N THR A 165 -2.72 -7.86 9.80
CA THR A 165 -2.33 -6.90 10.83
C THR A 165 -0.94 -6.36 10.50
N LEU A 166 -0.85 -5.05 10.32
CA LEU A 166 0.41 -4.34 10.14
C LEU A 166 0.79 -3.69 11.47
N THR A 167 1.98 -3.99 12.00
CA THR A 167 2.55 -3.39 13.21
C THR A 167 3.92 -2.79 12.90
N ALA A 168 4.48 -2.01 13.83
CA ALA A 168 5.74 -1.29 13.63
C ALA A 168 5.75 -0.52 12.29
N LEU A 169 4.58 0.01 11.90
CA LEU A 169 4.39 0.70 10.64
C LEU A 169 5.04 2.08 10.73
N LYS A 170 6.10 2.31 9.95
CA LYS A 170 6.92 3.52 9.99
C LYS A 170 7.07 4.15 8.62
N LEU A 171 7.19 5.47 8.60
CA LEU A 171 7.68 6.24 7.46
C LEU A 171 9.14 6.62 7.70
N VAL A 172 9.99 6.24 6.76
CA VAL A 172 11.42 6.57 6.74
C VAL A 172 11.65 7.62 5.66
N ALA A 173 12.09 8.80 6.07
CA ALA A 173 12.48 9.88 5.17
C ALA A 173 13.89 9.66 4.62
N PRO A 174 14.18 10.10 3.38
CA PRO A 174 15.53 10.05 2.85
C PRO A 174 16.42 11.08 3.54
N THR A 175 17.73 10.91 3.45
CA THR A 175 18.70 11.77 4.17
C THR A 175 18.76 13.20 3.64
N ASN A 176 18.29 13.44 2.43
CA ASN A 176 18.37 14.72 1.72
C ASN A 176 17.01 15.42 1.53
N ALA A 177 15.93 14.91 2.12
CA ALA A 177 14.62 15.55 2.03
C ALA A 177 13.72 15.24 3.24
N ASN A 178 12.97 16.25 3.70
CA ASN A 178 11.85 16.02 4.60
C ASN A 178 10.69 15.45 3.79
N VAL A 179 9.89 14.56 4.38
CA VAL A 179 8.71 13.97 3.74
C VAL A 179 7.46 14.39 4.49
N LYS A 180 6.51 14.99 3.78
CA LYS A 180 5.17 15.29 4.29
C LYS A 180 4.16 14.40 3.58
N ILE A 181 3.34 13.69 4.34
CA ILE A 181 2.21 12.92 3.84
C ILE A 181 0.90 13.44 4.42
N ASP A 182 -0.18 13.26 3.67
CA ASP A 182 -1.55 13.49 4.13
C ASP A 182 -2.40 12.25 3.88
N SER A 183 -3.06 11.81 4.95
CA SER A 183 -4.13 10.82 4.98
C SER A 183 -3.90 9.61 4.06
N PRO A 184 -2.80 8.85 4.25
CA PRO A 184 -2.53 7.65 3.47
C PRO A 184 -3.55 6.55 3.76
N PHE A 185 -3.82 5.72 2.76
CA PHE A 185 -4.68 4.55 2.92
C PHE A 185 -4.20 3.35 2.09
N PHE A 186 -4.55 2.17 2.58
CA PHE A 186 -4.22 0.88 1.97
C PHE A 186 -5.37 0.41 1.08
N VAL A 187 -5.01 -0.05 -0.11
CA VAL A 187 -5.91 -0.65 -1.08
C VAL A 187 -5.60 -2.13 -1.16
N ILE A 188 -6.61 -2.97 -0.89
CA ILE A 188 -6.50 -4.42 -1.07
C ILE A 188 -6.92 -4.73 -2.50
N LEU A 189 -6.00 -5.31 -3.26
CA LEU A 189 -6.16 -5.77 -4.63
C LEU A 189 -6.26 -7.31 -4.58
N PRO A 190 -7.45 -7.89 -4.37
CA PRO A 190 -7.57 -9.35 -4.32
C PRO A 190 -7.21 -9.96 -5.68
N ARG A 191 -6.77 -11.22 -5.69
CA ARG A 191 -6.49 -11.93 -6.95
C ARG A 191 -7.75 -12.03 -7.81
N ASN A 192 -8.89 -12.23 -7.14
CA ASN A 192 -10.21 -12.26 -7.73
C ASN A 192 -11.20 -11.44 -6.87
N GLY A 193 -11.95 -10.54 -7.50
CA GLY A 193 -13.07 -9.84 -6.87
C GLY A 193 -12.87 -8.32 -6.72
N LYS A 194 -13.66 -7.73 -5.82
CA LYS A 194 -13.71 -6.27 -5.62
C LYS A 194 -12.42 -5.76 -4.99
N VAL A 195 -11.83 -4.75 -5.62
CA VAL A 195 -10.84 -3.90 -4.98
C VAL A 195 -11.46 -3.26 -3.73
N LYS A 196 -10.70 -3.22 -2.64
CA LYS A 196 -11.13 -2.62 -1.36
C LYS A 196 -10.30 -1.37 -1.11
N ALA A 197 -10.76 -0.26 -1.66
CA ALA A 197 -10.15 1.06 -1.57
C ALA A 197 -11.03 1.98 -0.71
N GLU A 198 -10.86 1.86 0.62
CA GLU A 198 -11.77 2.45 1.59
C GLU A 198 -10.99 3.35 2.58
N PRO A 199 -10.72 4.64 2.26
CA PRO A 199 -9.84 5.48 3.08
C PRO A 199 -10.29 5.62 4.55
N GLU A 200 -11.60 5.62 4.78
CA GLU A 200 -12.21 5.71 6.11
C GLU A 200 -12.08 4.43 6.97
N VAL A 201 -11.71 3.30 6.35
CA VAL A 201 -11.61 1.99 7.02
C VAL A 201 -10.17 1.48 7.01
N ASN A 202 -9.48 1.63 5.88
CA ASN A 202 -8.13 1.15 5.64
C ASN A 202 -7.11 2.29 5.59
N GLY A 203 -7.40 3.43 6.20
CA GLY A 203 -6.57 4.62 6.10
C GLY A 203 -6.45 5.40 7.39
N PHE A 204 -5.56 6.38 7.34
CA PHE A 204 -5.30 7.33 8.40
C PHE A 204 -5.84 8.71 8.03
N LYS A 205 -6.12 9.53 9.03
CA LYS A 205 -6.53 10.92 8.84
C LYS A 205 -5.48 11.87 9.39
N GLY A 206 -5.18 12.91 8.62
CA GLY A 206 -4.30 14.01 9.02
C GLY A 206 -2.95 13.97 8.33
N GLU A 207 -2.12 14.93 8.72
CA GLU A 207 -0.79 15.12 8.13
C GLU A 207 0.30 14.56 9.05
N LEU A 208 1.36 14.03 8.44
CA LEU A 208 2.58 13.62 9.12
C LEU A 208 3.77 14.19 8.36
N THR A 209 4.67 14.85 9.08
CA THR A 209 5.95 15.34 8.54
C THR A 209 7.09 14.60 9.21
N VAL A 210 8.00 14.08 8.41
CA VAL A 210 9.18 13.34 8.83
C VAL A 210 10.39 14.11 8.35
N ALA A 211 11.24 14.53 9.29
CA ALA A 211 12.47 15.24 8.96
C ALA A 211 13.43 14.33 8.18
N ALA A 212 14.26 14.92 7.34
CA ALA A 212 15.25 14.21 6.55
C ALA A 212 16.12 13.28 7.43
N GLY A 213 16.32 12.04 6.96
CA GLY A 213 17.08 11.00 7.64
C GLY A 213 16.42 10.40 8.89
N GLN A 214 15.19 10.78 9.23
CA GLN A 214 14.46 10.25 10.36
C GLN A 214 13.49 9.14 9.96
N SER A 215 13.14 8.32 10.95
CA SER A 215 12.05 7.37 10.88
C SER A 215 11.08 7.64 12.02
N VAL A 216 9.79 7.68 11.71
CA VAL A 216 8.74 7.84 12.72
C VAL A 216 7.63 6.84 12.48
N ASP A 217 6.90 6.51 13.55
CA ASP A 217 5.69 5.69 13.43
C ASP A 217 4.68 6.41 12.54
N LEU A 218 4.07 5.66 11.63
CA LEU A 218 3.01 6.14 10.77
C LEU A 218 1.73 6.25 11.60
N PHE A 219 1.44 7.45 12.09
CA PHE A 219 0.34 7.73 13.01
C PHE A 219 0.40 6.85 14.28
N THR A 220 -0.45 5.82 14.37
CA THR A 220 -0.52 4.90 15.52
C THR A 220 0.48 3.74 15.40
N GLY A 221 1.25 3.66 14.30
CA GLY A 221 2.20 2.58 14.03
C GLY A 221 1.54 1.22 13.77
N LYS A 222 0.21 1.19 13.58
CA LYS A 222 -0.58 -0.05 13.40
C LYS A 222 -1.72 0.15 12.41
N MET A 223 -1.99 -0.85 11.60
CA MET A 223 -3.17 -0.94 10.72
C MET A 223 -3.74 -2.36 10.75
N ILE A 224 -5.06 -2.51 10.73
CA ILE A 224 -5.72 -3.81 10.63
C ILE A 224 -6.58 -3.80 9.37
N LEU A 225 -6.22 -4.65 8.41
CA LEU A 225 -6.90 -4.78 7.14
C LEU A 225 -7.79 -6.02 7.17
N LEU A 226 -9.11 -5.80 7.23
CA LEU A 226 -10.10 -6.85 7.25
C LEU A 226 -10.36 -7.41 5.85
N ARG A 227 -10.78 -8.68 5.80
CA ARG A 227 -11.07 -9.40 4.55
C ARG A 227 -9.84 -9.42 3.62
N TRP A 228 -8.66 -9.60 4.18
CA TRP A 228 -7.43 -9.83 3.44
C TRP A 228 -7.53 -11.10 2.58
N ASP A 229 -7.00 -11.04 1.36
CA ASP A 229 -6.80 -12.19 0.48
C ASP A 229 -5.30 -12.48 0.47
N PRO A 230 -4.83 -13.60 1.03
CA PRO A 230 -3.39 -13.92 1.10
C PRO A 230 -2.74 -14.10 -0.28
N THR A 231 -3.54 -14.30 -1.33
CA THR A 231 -3.07 -14.36 -2.71
C THR A 231 -3.17 -13.01 -3.45
N GLY A 232 -3.69 -11.99 -2.75
CA GLY A 232 -3.85 -10.64 -3.25
C GLY A 232 -2.58 -9.80 -3.12
N ARG A 233 -2.71 -8.53 -3.50
CA ARG A 233 -1.65 -7.52 -3.40
C ARG A 233 -2.16 -6.33 -2.59
N LEU A 234 -1.23 -5.56 -2.04
CA LEU A 234 -1.51 -4.25 -1.48
C LEU A 234 -1.01 -3.14 -2.39
N LYS A 235 -1.64 -1.99 -2.29
CA LYS A 235 -1.17 -0.71 -2.80
C LYS A 235 -1.36 0.34 -1.71
N ILE A 236 -0.39 1.23 -1.51
CA ILE A 236 -0.52 2.34 -0.57
C ILE A 236 -0.74 3.61 -1.38
N VAL A 237 -1.78 4.34 -1.03
CA VAL A 237 -2.22 5.54 -1.74
C VAL A 237 -2.19 6.73 -0.79
N PHE A 238 -1.77 7.88 -1.30
CA PHE A 238 -1.65 9.12 -0.54
C PHE A 238 -2.59 10.16 -1.11
N ASN A 239 -3.39 10.84 -0.27
CA ASN A 239 -4.10 12.04 -0.73
C ASN A 239 -3.10 13.10 -1.18
N LYS A 240 -2.00 13.22 -0.42
CA LYS A 240 -0.84 14.02 -0.77
C LYS A 240 0.43 13.39 -0.21
N ILE A 241 1.51 13.48 -0.98
CA ILE A 241 2.86 13.19 -0.52
C ILE A 241 3.81 14.15 -1.22
N GLU A 242 4.62 14.83 -0.43
CA GLU A 242 5.54 15.85 -0.90
C GLU A 242 6.87 15.70 -0.18
N SER A 243 7.94 16.06 -0.89
CA SER A 243 9.25 16.21 -0.31
C SER A 243 9.67 17.68 -0.34
N THR A 244 10.43 18.11 0.67
CA THR A 244 11.14 19.39 0.63
C THR A 244 12.61 19.15 0.91
N PRO A 245 13.53 19.90 0.27
CA PRO A 245 14.94 19.81 0.58
C PRO A 245 15.17 19.91 2.08
N GLY A 246 15.92 18.95 2.61
CA GLY A 246 16.28 18.88 4.01
C GLY A 246 17.65 18.29 4.10
N GLN A 247 18.42 18.68 5.10
CA GLN A 247 19.62 17.96 5.46
C GLN A 247 19.30 17.22 6.73
N GLY A 248 19.05 15.92 6.57
CA GLY A 248 19.26 15.03 7.66
C GLY A 248 20.75 15.13 7.95
N THR A 249 21.10 15.33 9.21
CA THR A 249 22.25 14.56 9.66
C THR A 249 21.84 13.13 9.31
N THR A 250 22.49 12.46 8.34
CA THR A 250 22.47 10.98 8.27
C THR A 250 22.55 10.58 9.71
N GLY A 251 21.45 10.10 10.32
CA GLY A 251 21.28 10.18 11.76
C GLY A 251 22.49 9.49 12.33
N ALA A 252 23.49 10.30 12.71
CA ALA A 252 24.84 9.76 12.70
C ALA A 252 24.79 8.66 13.73
N CYS A 253 25.43 7.53 13.46
CA CYS A 253 25.56 6.53 14.48
C CYS A 253 26.29 7.19 15.65
N THR A 254 25.55 7.71 16.62
CA THR A 254 26.09 8.54 17.70
C THR A 254 26.90 7.65 18.62
N ALA A 255 26.58 6.36 18.63
CA ALA A 255 27.29 5.31 19.32
C ALA A 255 28.07 4.40 18.36
N LEU A 256 28.69 4.93 17.28
CA LEU A 256 29.43 4.15 16.29
C LEU A 256 30.50 3.24 16.89
N GLU A 257 31.25 3.71 17.88
CA GLU A 257 32.26 2.86 18.52
C GLU A 257 31.62 1.71 19.31
N LEU A 258 30.45 1.88 19.92
CA LEU A 258 29.71 0.79 20.55
C LEU A 258 29.05 -0.14 19.53
N PHE A 259 28.58 0.40 18.41
CA PHE A 259 28.11 -0.42 17.29
C PHE A 259 29.23 -1.35 16.81
N LYS A 260 30.43 -0.81 16.58
CA LYS A 260 31.60 -1.57 16.13
C LYS A 260 32.13 -2.55 17.17
N SER A 261 32.24 -2.12 18.43
CA SER A 261 32.88 -2.92 19.49
C SER A 261 31.93 -3.90 20.19
N SER A 262 30.61 -3.71 20.06
CA SER A 262 29.60 -4.51 20.77
C SER A 262 28.57 -5.13 19.83
N ALA A 263 27.82 -4.29 19.08
CA ALA A 263 26.72 -4.78 18.26
C ALA A 263 27.19 -5.68 17.10
N LEU A 264 28.22 -5.27 16.35
CA LEU A 264 28.74 -6.06 15.22
C LEU A 264 29.31 -7.43 15.67
N PRO A 265 30.14 -7.54 16.73
CA PRO A 265 30.55 -8.82 17.27
C PRO A 265 29.37 -9.68 17.73
N ALA A 266 28.35 -9.09 18.35
CA ALA A 266 27.14 -9.80 18.75
C ALA A 266 26.36 -10.34 17.53
N MET A 267 26.15 -9.50 16.51
CA MET A 267 25.48 -9.86 15.25
C MET A 267 26.26 -10.88 14.41
N SER A 268 27.54 -11.10 14.70
CA SER A 268 28.39 -12.09 14.04
C SER A 268 28.30 -13.49 14.67
N LYS A 269 27.70 -13.61 15.86
CA LYS A 269 27.55 -14.90 16.54
C LYS A 269 26.55 -15.79 15.81
N LEU A 270 26.85 -17.07 15.81
CA LEU A 270 26.02 -18.09 15.19
C LEU A 270 24.80 -18.40 16.06
N VAL A 271 23.64 -18.54 15.41
CA VAL A 271 22.39 -19.02 15.98
C VAL A 271 21.81 -20.04 15.00
N ASP A 272 21.08 -21.01 15.54
CA ASP A 272 20.38 -22.02 14.77
C ASP A 272 19.36 -21.37 13.83
N VAL A 273 19.39 -21.78 12.57
CA VAL A 273 18.41 -21.39 11.54
C VAL A 273 17.29 -22.42 11.56
N LEU A 274 16.06 -21.94 11.70
CA LEU A 274 14.87 -22.79 11.71
C LEU A 274 14.31 -22.94 10.28
N PRO A 275 13.65 -24.06 9.96
CA PRO A 275 12.87 -24.18 8.74
C PRO A 275 11.70 -23.18 8.74
N ASP A 276 11.25 -22.78 7.55
CA ASP A 276 10.12 -21.86 7.34
C ASP A 276 8.74 -22.52 7.64
N ASP A 277 8.69 -23.46 8.58
CA ASP A 277 7.51 -24.27 8.92
C ASP A 277 6.82 -23.75 10.20
N ASP A 278 5.51 -23.97 10.35
CA ASP A 278 4.66 -23.43 11.43
C ASP A 278 4.98 -23.91 12.87
N ASP A 279 6.09 -24.62 13.11
CA ASP A 279 6.53 -25.08 14.44
C ASP A 279 7.91 -24.49 14.83
N PRO A 280 7.95 -23.25 15.34
CA PRO A 280 9.19 -22.58 15.74
C PRO A 280 9.85 -23.19 16.98
N ASP A 281 9.18 -24.10 17.69
CA ASP A 281 9.66 -24.67 18.95
C ASP A 281 10.21 -26.11 18.79
N ASN A 282 9.85 -26.84 17.71
CA ASN A 282 10.29 -28.23 17.49
C ASN A 282 10.90 -28.56 16.11
N GLY A 283 11.15 -27.57 15.25
CA GLY A 283 11.89 -27.80 14.00
C GLY A 283 13.36 -28.13 14.26
N GLU A 284 13.87 -29.23 13.71
CA GLU A 284 15.32 -29.50 13.69
C GLU A 284 16.04 -28.36 12.92
N PRO A 285 17.12 -27.77 13.47
CA PRO A 285 17.84 -26.70 12.80
C PRO A 285 18.33 -27.09 11.40
N LEU A 286 18.10 -26.22 10.41
CA LEU A 286 18.65 -26.37 9.05
C LEU A 286 20.17 -26.14 8.99
N GLY A 287 20.71 -25.50 10.02
CA GLY A 287 22.11 -25.14 10.14
C GLY A 287 22.29 -23.96 11.09
N GLN A 288 23.46 -23.31 11.03
CA GLN A 288 23.74 -22.12 11.80
C GLN A 288 24.11 -20.96 10.89
N SER A 289 23.62 -19.77 11.23
CA SER A 289 23.97 -18.51 10.56
C SER A 289 24.13 -17.42 11.59
N SER A 290 24.63 -16.25 11.19
CA SER A 290 24.66 -15.05 12.03
C SER A 290 23.73 -13.99 11.45
N CYS A 291 23.40 -12.97 12.23
CA CYS A 291 22.63 -11.84 11.71
C CYS A 291 23.35 -11.23 10.48
N LEU A 292 24.67 -11.06 10.54
CA LEU A 292 25.47 -10.61 9.40
C LEU A 292 25.49 -11.63 8.24
N GLY A 293 25.45 -12.93 8.54
CA GLY A 293 25.36 -13.98 7.52
C GLY A 293 24.14 -13.86 6.60
N CYS A 294 23.05 -13.25 7.08
CA CYS A 294 21.85 -12.97 6.28
C CYS A 294 21.72 -11.51 5.86
N HIS A 295 22.04 -10.55 6.73
CA HIS A 295 21.84 -9.11 6.51
C HIS A 295 23.02 -8.42 5.81
N ALA A 296 24.18 -9.07 5.73
CA ALA A 296 25.37 -8.58 5.03
C ALA A 296 25.76 -9.47 3.84
N LYS A 297 24.85 -10.36 3.39
CA LYS A 297 25.10 -11.26 2.26
C LYS A 297 24.96 -10.50 0.95
N GLU A 298 26.02 -10.47 0.15
CA GLU A 298 25.93 -9.96 -1.22
C GLU A 298 25.12 -10.95 -2.09
N PRO A 299 24.18 -10.46 -2.91
CA PRO A 299 23.53 -11.29 -3.90
C PRO A 299 24.50 -11.63 -5.05
N PRO A 300 24.23 -12.72 -5.80
CA PRO A 300 24.77 -12.88 -7.14
C PRO A 300 24.53 -11.63 -8.00
N SER A 301 25.41 -11.36 -8.98
CA SER A 301 25.38 -10.13 -9.78
C SER A 301 24.09 -9.91 -10.59
N ASP A 302 23.32 -10.97 -10.81
CA ASP A 302 22.08 -11.03 -11.58
C ASP A 302 20.83 -11.17 -10.69
N GLU A 303 20.98 -11.12 -9.37
CA GLU A 303 19.88 -11.29 -8.42
C GLU A 303 19.67 -10.04 -7.56
N ALA A 304 18.42 -9.84 -7.13
CA ALA A 304 18.11 -8.84 -6.12
C ALA A 304 18.67 -9.27 -4.75
N PRO A 305 18.99 -8.32 -3.85
CA PRO A 305 19.38 -8.65 -2.47
C PRO A 305 18.35 -9.51 -1.76
N ALA A 306 18.80 -10.41 -0.89
CA ALA A 306 17.89 -11.24 -0.09
C ALA A 306 16.93 -10.38 0.76
N PRO A 307 15.73 -10.89 1.11
CA PRO A 307 14.75 -10.14 1.92
C PRO A 307 15.33 -9.58 3.23
N SER A 308 16.26 -10.30 3.87
CA SER A 308 17.00 -9.82 5.05
C SER A 308 17.80 -8.54 4.76
N VAL A 309 18.53 -8.48 3.65
CA VAL A 309 19.31 -7.30 3.24
C VAL A 309 18.38 -6.15 2.89
N GLN A 310 17.27 -6.44 2.20
CA GLN A 310 16.25 -5.42 1.90
C GLN A 310 15.60 -4.86 3.18
N ALA A 311 15.51 -5.67 4.23
CA ALA A 311 15.03 -5.23 5.53
C ALA A 311 16.03 -4.32 6.24
N MET A 312 17.25 -4.81 6.39
CA MET A 312 18.32 -4.09 7.04
C MET A 312 19.61 -4.45 6.34
N ASP A 313 20.13 -3.50 5.57
CA ASP A 313 21.34 -3.68 4.79
C ASP A 313 22.56 -3.44 5.68
N LEU A 314 23.23 -4.55 6.05
CA LEU A 314 24.45 -4.55 6.84
C LEU A 314 25.68 -4.93 6.01
N ARG A 315 25.60 -4.93 4.67
CA ARG A 315 26.74 -5.29 3.80
C ARG A 315 27.95 -4.38 4.01
N GLY A 316 27.70 -3.13 4.38
CA GLY A 316 28.73 -2.18 4.80
C GLY A 316 29.39 -2.48 6.15
N ALA A 317 28.96 -3.47 6.93
CA ALA A 317 29.42 -3.65 8.32
C ALA A 317 30.95 -3.77 8.46
N GLY A 318 31.65 -4.33 7.46
CA GLY A 318 33.10 -4.41 7.44
C GLY A 318 33.82 -3.25 6.73
N SER A 319 33.21 -2.68 5.69
CA SER A 319 33.83 -1.67 4.81
C SER A 319 33.45 -0.24 5.15
N ASP A 320 32.20 -0.02 5.56
CA ASP A 320 31.63 1.24 6.02
C ASP A 320 30.68 0.99 7.22
N PRO A 321 31.24 0.77 8.43
CA PRO A 321 30.45 0.51 9.63
C PRO A 321 29.51 1.66 9.98
N ALA A 322 29.82 2.88 9.55
CA ALA A 322 28.98 4.05 9.80
C ALA A 322 27.68 3.97 8.98
N ALA A 323 27.78 3.61 7.69
CA ALA A 323 26.60 3.37 6.87
C ALA A 323 25.75 2.21 7.38
N ALA A 324 26.39 1.08 7.75
CA ALA A 324 25.68 -0.08 8.30
C ALA A 324 24.96 0.26 9.62
N CYS A 325 25.61 1.03 10.50
CA CYS A 325 24.96 1.49 11.72
C CYS A 325 23.77 2.41 11.44
N ALA A 326 23.91 3.36 10.50
CA ALA A 326 22.82 4.25 10.12
C ALA A 326 21.61 3.46 9.58
N GLN A 327 21.82 2.37 8.84
CA GLN A 327 20.75 1.46 8.43
C GLN A 327 20.13 0.73 9.63
N ALA A 328 20.95 0.16 10.51
CA ALA A 328 20.47 -0.56 11.69
C ALA A 328 19.67 0.34 12.66
N LYS A 329 20.07 1.61 12.80
CA LYS A 329 19.47 2.59 13.69
C LYS A 329 17.99 2.85 13.41
N ILE A 330 17.54 2.69 12.16
CA ILE A 330 16.13 2.86 11.76
C ILE A 330 15.19 1.92 12.55
N TRP A 331 15.75 0.81 13.05
CA TRP A 331 15.05 -0.22 13.81
C TRP A 331 15.04 0.01 15.33
N ILE A 332 15.62 1.12 15.78
CA ILE A 332 15.57 1.56 17.16
C ILE A 332 14.29 2.36 17.37
N ASN A 333 13.57 2.04 18.45
CA ASN A 333 12.54 2.92 18.97
C ASN A 333 13.20 3.88 19.96
N MET A 334 13.36 5.14 19.56
CA MET A 334 14.04 6.14 20.39
C MET A 334 13.22 6.62 21.59
N GLN A 335 11.90 6.42 21.58
CA GLN A 335 11.03 6.78 22.70
C GLN A 335 11.02 5.67 23.77
N ASP A 336 11.02 4.41 23.33
CA ASP A 336 11.12 3.24 24.19
C ASP A 336 12.08 2.22 23.58
N LYS A 337 13.35 2.33 23.97
CA LYS A 337 14.43 1.50 23.43
C LYS A 337 14.21 0.01 23.68
N ALA A 338 13.51 -0.38 24.73
CA ALA A 338 13.21 -1.78 25.01
C ALA A 338 12.25 -2.39 23.97
N GLN A 339 11.46 -1.55 23.29
CA GLN A 339 10.55 -1.94 22.21
C GLN A 339 11.20 -1.84 20.82
N SER A 340 12.52 -1.69 20.74
CA SER A 340 13.22 -1.63 19.45
C SER A 340 13.16 -2.97 18.72
N THR A 341 12.74 -2.96 17.46
CA THR A 341 12.63 -4.17 16.63
C THR A 341 13.98 -4.89 16.49
N ILE A 342 15.08 -4.15 16.47
CA ILE A 342 16.44 -4.73 16.43
C ILE A 342 16.78 -5.59 17.67
N LEU A 343 16.08 -5.38 18.79
CA LEU A 343 16.17 -6.22 20.00
C LEU A 343 15.09 -7.29 20.03
N LEU A 344 13.86 -6.95 19.64
CA LEU A 344 12.72 -7.86 19.74
C LEU A 344 12.76 -9.00 18.72
N ASN A 345 13.31 -8.79 17.52
CA ASN A 345 13.34 -9.82 16.47
C ASN A 345 14.18 -11.04 16.86
N PRO A 346 15.43 -10.92 17.31
CA PRO A 346 16.21 -12.09 17.70
C PRO A 346 15.65 -12.83 18.93
N MET A 347 14.80 -12.18 19.72
CA MET A 347 14.07 -12.81 20.83
C MET A 347 12.76 -13.49 20.40
N GLY A 348 12.42 -13.51 19.11
CA GLY A 348 11.13 -14.03 18.60
C GLY A 348 9.91 -13.19 18.99
N LYS A 349 10.10 -11.97 19.52
CA LYS A 349 9.02 -11.10 20.03
C LYS A 349 8.56 -10.03 19.04
N GLY A 350 9.42 -9.68 18.08
CA GLY A 350 9.13 -8.66 17.06
C GLY A 350 8.50 -9.29 15.82
N ASN A 351 9.30 -10.11 15.12
CA ASN A 351 8.89 -10.91 13.97
C ASN A 351 8.96 -12.40 14.35
N PRO A 352 7.84 -13.04 14.70
CA PRO A 352 7.80 -14.48 15.01
C PRO A 352 8.26 -15.37 13.85
N GLN A 353 8.21 -14.85 12.61
CA GLN A 353 8.64 -15.53 11.39
C GLN A 353 10.11 -15.25 11.04
N HIS A 354 10.89 -14.65 11.95
CA HIS A 354 12.32 -14.52 11.73
C HIS A 354 12.95 -15.93 11.75
N PRO A 355 13.73 -16.34 10.72
CA PRO A 355 14.15 -17.74 10.53
C PRO A 355 15.28 -18.16 11.47
N MET A 356 15.43 -17.50 12.61
CA MET A 356 16.47 -17.78 13.60
C MET A 356 15.81 -18.18 14.89
N LYS A 357 16.36 -19.21 15.54
CA LYS A 357 15.91 -19.63 16.86
C LYS A 357 15.97 -18.45 17.82
N ALA A 358 14.88 -18.25 18.55
CA ALA A 358 14.78 -17.16 19.52
C ALA A 358 15.86 -17.31 20.61
N VAL A 359 16.56 -16.22 20.91
CA VAL A 359 17.52 -16.14 22.01
C VAL A 359 16.91 -15.42 23.21
N SER A 360 17.37 -15.74 24.41
CA SER A 360 16.88 -15.10 25.63
C SER A 360 17.38 -13.65 25.76
N ALA A 361 16.69 -12.86 26.58
CA ALA A 361 17.04 -11.44 26.75
C ALA A 361 18.42 -11.22 27.38
N ASP A 362 18.90 -12.18 28.17
CA ASP A 362 20.23 -12.20 28.80
C ASP A 362 21.32 -12.81 27.89
N ASP A 363 20.95 -13.30 26.70
CA ASP A 363 21.92 -13.84 25.74
C ASP A 363 22.96 -12.76 25.34
N PRO A 364 24.25 -13.11 25.26
CA PRO A 364 25.31 -12.19 24.84
C PRO A 364 25.05 -11.47 23.50
N ILE A 365 24.27 -12.05 22.59
CA ILE A 365 23.83 -11.42 21.34
C ILE A 365 22.94 -10.22 21.66
N ILE A 366 21.90 -10.42 22.47
CA ILE A 366 20.98 -9.36 22.86
C ILE A 366 21.71 -8.29 23.67
N GLN A 367 22.55 -8.69 24.63
CA GLN A 367 23.29 -7.76 25.46
C GLN A 367 24.24 -6.86 24.65
N GLY A 368 24.91 -7.41 23.64
CA GLY A 368 25.81 -6.62 22.78
C GLY A 368 25.07 -5.62 21.88
N ILE A 369 23.94 -6.03 21.30
CA ILE A 369 23.10 -5.11 20.51
C ILE A 369 22.50 -4.05 21.44
N LYS A 370 22.00 -4.45 22.62
CA LYS A 370 21.39 -3.57 23.60
C LYS A 370 22.36 -2.51 24.11
N ALA A 371 23.62 -2.84 24.34
CA ALA A 371 24.63 -1.87 24.76
C ALA A 371 24.78 -0.71 23.77
N TRP A 372 24.74 -1.00 22.46
CA TRP A 372 24.72 0.01 21.42
C TRP A 372 23.39 0.78 21.38
N VAL A 373 22.25 0.07 21.36
CA VAL A 373 20.92 0.69 21.31
C VAL A 373 20.71 1.67 22.47
N ASP A 374 21.12 1.31 23.68
CA ASP A 374 21.00 2.14 24.87
C ASP A 374 21.84 3.43 24.78
N ALA A 375 22.97 3.40 24.06
CA ALA A 375 23.85 4.55 23.86
C ALA A 375 23.50 5.43 22.64
N GLU A 376 22.75 4.90 21.68
CA GLU A 376 22.36 5.61 20.46
C GLU A 376 21.37 6.75 20.76
N GLN A 377 21.43 7.87 20.02
CA GLN A 377 20.58 9.06 20.26
C GLN A 377 19.77 9.47 19.05
#